data_AF-A0A0G1HN14-F1
#
_entry.id   AF-A0A0G1HN14-F1
#
_cell.length_a   1.000
_cell.length_b   1.000
_cell.length_c   1.000
_cell.angle_alpha   90.00
_cell.angle_beta   90.00
_cell.angle_gamma   90.00
#
_symmetry.space_group_name_H-M   'P 1'
#
loop_
_entity.id
_entity.type
_entity.pdbx_description
1 polymer ?
#
loop_
_entity_poly.entity_id
_entity_poly.type
_entity_poly.pdbx_seq_one_letter_code
_entity_poly.pdbx_strand_id
1 'polypeptide(L)'
;MIQVNSRKYYNQFINGTALGSNLNLYTNYLLGWVGGRYKRVTEIEVFAKSEASEYNTYTIGEYTITRETGSFREDGFITGDIIQVIGIWNSIPYDLDRTITNVTDLTITVNVALPSYGNDTISIIVCLKTPQYALNYFSNFVENEDPANFVSKVDSISTRKYTVDFTPAEYAAATIVTATPTGVNPSWRMTSDSVTAKCTQVPAAGNVYHQKFEITEIFTLTPFFDNIANLEDGTKPTYYEANNSLRHIAKFDAKPSKLNPITKHTITDDLIPETWGNSSYYDEHFNGYTPVEYSFNSIVYTNGEGESTISITETTGVTITIDSVNNLFLQDYSKFQLQIVFLNEEISLTANIDTNFTYDTCFALADGNSNSGDNGILSNVIGNVVADKLV
;
A
#
# COMPACT_ATOMS: atom_id res chain seq x y z
N MET A 1 -9.76 -17.43 5.38
CA MET A 1 -9.46 -16.71 4.12
C MET A 1 -9.11 -15.26 4.43
N ILE A 2 -8.32 -14.58 3.58
CA ILE A 2 -8.26 -13.11 3.53
C ILE A 2 -8.78 -12.66 2.19
N GLN A 3 -9.53 -11.55 2.16
CA GLN A 3 -9.86 -10.82 0.94
C GLN A 3 -9.43 -9.35 1.05
N VAL A 4 -9.20 -8.71 -0.09
CA VAL A 4 -8.98 -7.26 -0.15
C VAL A 4 -10.29 -6.57 -0.53
N ASN A 5 -10.85 -5.79 0.39
CA ASN A 5 -12.14 -5.13 0.21
C ASN A 5 -12.01 -3.80 -0.55
N SER A 6 -10.94 -3.05 -0.31
CA SER A 6 -10.70 -1.79 -1.01
C SER A 6 -9.23 -1.37 -0.99
N ARG A 7 -8.88 -0.54 -1.97
CA ARG A 7 -7.56 0.06 -2.15
C ARG A 7 -7.78 1.50 -2.55
N LYS A 8 -7.10 2.43 -1.88
CA LYS A 8 -7.23 3.86 -2.16
C LYS A 8 -5.85 4.48 -2.17
N TYR A 9 -5.47 5.03 -3.31
CA TYR A 9 -4.25 5.80 -3.49
C TYR A 9 -4.60 7.28 -3.50
N TYR A 10 -3.98 8.02 -2.61
CA TYR A 10 -4.14 9.45 -2.47
C TYR A 10 -2.79 10.10 -2.76
N ASN A 11 -2.79 11.13 -3.59
CA ASN A 11 -1.60 11.97 -3.75
C ASN A 11 -1.56 12.93 -2.56
N GLN A 12 -0.36 13.23 -2.04
CA GLN A 12 -0.18 14.22 -0.97
C GLN A 12 -0.85 15.55 -1.34
N PHE A 13 -0.87 15.88 -2.63
CA PHE A 13 -1.54 17.04 -3.19
C PHE A 13 -2.31 16.66 -4.45
N ILE A 14 -3.59 17.06 -4.53
CA ILE A 14 -4.41 16.97 -5.74
C ILE A 14 -5.07 18.33 -5.92
N ASN A 15 -4.94 18.92 -7.12
CA ASN A 15 -5.53 20.21 -7.46
C ASN A 15 -5.25 21.29 -6.40
N GLY A 16 -4.03 21.31 -5.85
CA GLY A 16 -3.60 22.29 -4.85
C GLY A 16 -4.31 22.25 -3.51
N THR A 17 -4.75 21.06 -3.11
CA THR A 17 -5.28 20.83 -1.78
C THR A 17 -4.54 19.65 -1.17
N ALA A 18 -4.04 19.85 0.04
CA ALA A 18 -3.27 18.84 0.77
C ALA A 18 -4.15 17.65 1.15
N LEU A 19 -3.50 16.51 1.38
CA LEU A 19 -4.11 15.23 1.73
C LEU A 19 -5.19 15.32 2.82
N GLY A 20 -5.00 16.17 3.83
CA GLY A 20 -5.96 16.36 4.94
C GLY A 20 -7.31 16.93 4.52
N SER A 21 -7.39 17.57 3.35
CA SER A 21 -8.58 18.26 2.84
C SER A 21 -9.19 17.57 1.61
N ASN A 22 -8.59 16.47 1.13
CA ASN A 22 -8.95 15.77 -0.12
C ASN A 22 -9.25 14.27 0.07
N LEU A 23 -9.80 13.87 1.22
CA LEU A 23 -10.03 12.45 1.56
C LEU A 23 -11.01 11.70 0.64
N ASN A 24 -11.68 12.41 -0.28
CA ASN A 24 -12.60 11.84 -1.27
C ASN A 24 -11.98 11.69 -2.68
N LEU A 25 -10.78 12.23 -2.91
CA LEU A 25 -10.09 12.17 -4.20
C LEU A 25 -9.01 11.09 -4.14
N TYR A 26 -9.33 9.90 -4.65
CA TYR A 26 -8.41 8.77 -4.71
C TYR A 26 -8.62 7.94 -5.98
N THR A 27 -7.59 7.18 -6.34
CA THR A 27 -7.65 6.12 -7.36
C THR A 27 -7.56 4.75 -6.68
N ASN A 28 -7.99 3.70 -7.38
CA ASN A 28 -7.85 2.32 -6.89
C ASN A 28 -6.53 1.66 -7.32
N TYR A 29 -5.76 2.34 -8.16
CA TYR A 29 -4.44 1.95 -8.65
C TYR A 29 -3.45 3.11 -8.44
N LEU A 30 -2.15 2.83 -8.52
CA LEU A 30 -1.11 3.84 -8.40
C LEU A 30 -1.14 4.79 -9.61
N LEU A 31 -1.54 6.04 -9.40
CA LEU A 31 -1.38 7.13 -10.36
C LEU A 31 -0.36 8.11 -9.79
N GLY A 32 0.87 8.09 -10.30
CA GLY A 32 1.97 8.82 -9.67
C GLY A 32 3.02 9.32 -10.64
N TRP A 33 3.98 10.04 -10.08
CA TRP A 33 5.15 10.60 -10.74
C TRP A 33 6.34 10.49 -9.80
N VAL A 34 7.54 10.45 -10.37
CA VAL A 34 8.78 10.42 -9.61
C VAL A 34 8.86 11.59 -8.62
N GLY A 35 9.25 11.29 -7.38
CA GLY A 35 9.36 12.22 -6.28
C GLY A 35 8.03 12.59 -5.62
N GLY A 36 6.89 12.24 -6.23
CA GLY A 36 5.58 12.41 -5.61
C GLY A 36 5.44 11.55 -4.35
N ARG A 37 4.75 12.10 -3.34
CA ARG A 37 4.41 11.40 -2.10
C ARG A 37 2.96 10.97 -2.12
N TYR A 38 2.72 9.74 -1.68
CA TYR A 38 1.44 9.08 -1.76
C TYR A 38 1.06 8.48 -0.42
N LYS A 39 -0.24 8.46 -0.14
CA LYS A 39 -0.84 7.67 0.92
C LYS A 39 -1.66 6.57 0.27
N ARG A 40 -1.43 5.34 0.67
CA ARG A 40 -2.25 4.18 0.33
C ARG A 40 -3.03 3.73 1.55
N VAL A 41 -4.33 3.52 1.40
CA VAL A 41 -5.18 2.89 2.40
C VAL A 41 -5.74 1.61 1.81
N THR A 42 -5.48 0.48 2.47
CA THR A 42 -6.01 -0.82 2.07
C THR A 42 -6.87 -1.39 3.18
N GLU A 43 -8.08 -1.79 2.85
CA GLU A 43 -8.93 -2.57 3.75
C GLU A 43 -8.84 -4.05 3.34
N ILE A 44 -8.40 -4.89 4.27
CA ILE A 44 -8.48 -6.34 4.13
C ILE A 44 -9.43 -6.91 5.18
N GLU A 45 -10.00 -8.06 4.87
CA GLU A 45 -10.90 -8.77 5.77
C GLU A 45 -10.49 -10.23 5.90
N VAL A 46 -10.36 -10.69 7.14
CA VAL A 46 -10.09 -12.08 7.49
C VAL A 46 -11.40 -12.71 7.94
N PHE A 47 -11.78 -13.81 7.28
CA PHE A 47 -12.93 -14.62 7.66
C PHE A 47 -12.79 -16.02 7.05
N ALA A 48 -13.41 -17.03 7.65
CA ALA A 48 -13.67 -18.30 6.98
C ALA A 48 -15.04 -18.81 7.45
N LYS A 49 -15.85 -19.28 6.50
CA LYS A 49 -17.18 -19.82 6.79
C LYS A 49 -17.44 -21.01 5.86
N SER A 50 -17.99 -22.07 6.42
CA SER A 50 -18.48 -23.26 5.73
C SER A 50 -19.89 -23.54 6.21
N GLU A 51 -20.82 -23.79 5.31
CA GLU A 51 -22.21 -24.08 5.66
C GLU A 51 -22.73 -25.28 4.87
N ALA A 52 -23.43 -26.17 5.57
CA ALA A 52 -24.13 -27.29 4.95
C ALA A 52 -25.26 -26.76 4.05
N SER A 53 -25.35 -27.31 2.84
CA SER A 53 -26.36 -26.94 1.82
C SER A 53 -26.78 -28.17 1.04
N GLU A 54 -27.69 -28.01 0.07
CA GLU A 54 -28.08 -29.10 -0.84
C GLU A 54 -26.90 -29.70 -1.61
N TYR A 55 -25.85 -28.89 -1.84
CA TYR A 55 -24.64 -29.33 -2.53
C TYR A 55 -23.53 -29.77 -1.58
N ASN A 56 -23.52 -29.28 -0.34
CA ASN A 56 -22.51 -29.62 0.67
C ASN A 56 -23.17 -30.27 1.89
N THR A 57 -23.21 -31.60 1.93
CA THR A 57 -23.68 -32.35 3.10
C THR A 57 -22.53 -32.60 4.06
N TYR A 58 -22.76 -32.39 5.37
CA TYR A 58 -21.74 -32.62 6.40
C TYR A 58 -22.07 -33.84 7.25
N THR A 59 -21.03 -34.58 7.65
CA THR A 59 -21.12 -35.65 8.64
C THR A 59 -20.23 -35.32 9.84
N ILE A 60 -20.76 -35.49 11.05
CA ILE A 60 -20.04 -35.24 12.30
C ILE A 60 -19.66 -36.56 12.94
N GLY A 61 -18.39 -36.92 12.77
CA GLY A 61 -17.75 -37.95 13.58
C GLY A 61 -17.28 -37.38 14.91
N GLU A 62 -16.88 -38.27 15.83
CA GLU A 62 -16.44 -37.89 17.18
C GLU A 62 -15.34 -36.82 17.17
N TYR A 63 -14.41 -36.82 16.22
CA TYR A 63 -13.34 -35.80 16.13
C TYR A 63 -13.30 -35.10 14.77
N THR A 64 -14.27 -35.35 13.91
CA THR A 64 -14.17 -34.98 12.49
C THR A 64 -15.45 -34.37 11.96
N ILE A 65 -15.29 -33.32 11.17
CA ILE A 65 -16.35 -32.76 10.32
C ILE A 65 -15.95 -33.11 8.89
N THR A 66 -16.75 -33.92 8.20
CA THR A 66 -16.48 -34.31 6.81
C THR A 66 -17.54 -33.75 5.88
N ARG A 67 -17.15 -33.43 4.64
CA ARG A 67 -18.06 -33.03 3.57
C ARG A 67 -17.84 -33.83 2.30
N GLU A 68 -18.86 -33.91 1.44
CA GLU A 68 -18.78 -34.66 0.19
C GLU A 68 -18.12 -33.87 -0.95
N THR A 69 -18.29 -32.54 -0.98
CA THR A 69 -17.78 -31.65 -2.05
C THR A 69 -17.19 -30.34 -1.52
N GLY A 70 -16.46 -29.62 -2.39
CA GLY A 70 -15.72 -28.39 -2.07
C GLY A 70 -14.42 -28.63 -1.30
N SER A 71 -13.62 -27.59 -1.03
CA SER A 71 -12.47 -27.66 -0.10
C SER A 71 -12.53 -26.78 1.16
N PHE A 72 -12.45 -27.35 2.38
CA PHE A 72 -12.32 -26.57 3.63
C PHE A 72 -11.05 -25.70 3.63
N ARG A 73 -10.01 -26.12 2.89
CA ARG A 73 -8.81 -25.31 2.70
C ARG A 73 -9.07 -24.10 1.81
N GLU A 74 -9.87 -24.26 0.76
CA GLU A 74 -10.30 -23.15 -0.10
C GLU A 74 -11.24 -22.18 0.64
N ASP A 75 -12.11 -22.68 1.52
CA ASP A 75 -12.91 -21.83 2.43
C ASP A 75 -12.01 -21.07 3.43
N GLY A 76 -10.75 -21.51 3.56
CA GLY A 76 -9.68 -20.79 4.24
C GLY A 76 -9.44 -21.21 5.69
N PHE A 77 -9.87 -22.42 6.08
CA PHE A 77 -9.53 -23.04 7.36
C PHE A 77 -8.12 -23.64 7.33
N ILE A 78 -7.37 -23.46 8.42
CA ILE A 78 -6.02 -24.02 8.57
C ILE A 78 -5.83 -24.69 9.93
N THR A 79 -4.85 -25.59 10.04
CA THR A 79 -4.51 -26.22 11.31
C THR A 79 -4.09 -25.17 12.36
N GLY A 80 -4.60 -25.32 13.58
CA GLY A 80 -4.40 -24.39 14.69
C GLY A 80 -5.52 -23.36 14.84
N ASP A 81 -6.41 -23.22 13.86
CA ASP A 81 -7.56 -22.33 13.99
C ASP A 81 -8.52 -22.79 15.08
N ILE A 82 -9.06 -21.83 15.83
CA ILE A 82 -10.28 -21.97 16.61
C ILE A 82 -11.45 -21.72 15.67
N ILE A 83 -12.35 -22.68 15.57
CA ILE A 83 -13.61 -22.59 14.85
C ILE A 83 -14.78 -22.64 15.82
N GLN A 84 -15.87 -22.00 15.44
CA GLN A 84 -17.17 -22.22 16.04
C GLN A 84 -17.96 -23.18 15.14
N VAL A 85 -18.54 -24.21 15.74
CA VAL A 85 -19.42 -25.17 15.09
C VAL A 85 -20.82 -24.96 15.64
N ILE A 86 -21.72 -24.50 14.77
CA ILE A 86 -23.11 -24.20 15.09
C ILE A 86 -23.98 -25.19 14.35
N GLY A 87 -24.99 -25.75 15.02
CA GLY A 87 -25.98 -26.59 14.36
C GLY A 87 -27.16 -26.95 15.25
N ILE A 88 -28.05 -27.78 14.72
CA ILE A 88 -29.23 -28.28 15.43
C ILE A 88 -29.29 -29.80 15.28
N TRP A 89 -29.31 -30.52 16.40
CA TRP A 89 -29.46 -31.97 16.41
C TRP A 89 -30.68 -32.37 17.24
N ASN A 90 -31.60 -33.17 16.68
CA ASN A 90 -32.85 -33.57 17.36
C ASN A 90 -33.60 -32.37 17.99
N SER A 91 -33.63 -31.24 17.27
CA SER A 91 -34.20 -29.96 17.74
C SER A 91 -33.45 -29.31 18.93
N ILE A 92 -32.26 -29.79 19.27
CA ILE A 92 -31.36 -29.21 20.27
C ILE A 92 -30.27 -28.40 19.55
N PRO A 93 -30.25 -27.06 19.70
CA PRO A 93 -29.17 -26.26 19.14
C PRO A 93 -27.87 -26.53 19.91
N TYR A 94 -26.76 -26.51 19.19
CA TYR A 94 -25.43 -26.52 19.79
C TYR A 94 -24.56 -25.42 19.18
N ASP A 95 -23.65 -24.92 20.00
CA ASP A 95 -22.70 -23.87 19.68
C ASP A 95 -21.40 -24.20 20.43
N LEU A 96 -20.38 -24.61 19.68
CA LEU A 96 -19.18 -25.22 20.22
C LEU A 96 -17.92 -24.62 19.60
N ASP A 97 -16.97 -24.21 20.45
CA ASP A 97 -15.64 -23.83 20.00
C ASP A 97 -14.71 -25.05 19.94
N ARG A 98 -13.95 -25.19 18.86
CA ARG A 98 -12.98 -26.29 18.65
C ARG A 98 -11.70 -25.79 18.01
N THR A 99 -10.57 -26.41 18.33
CA THR A 99 -9.29 -26.16 17.65
C THR A 99 -9.06 -27.21 16.57
N ILE A 100 -8.79 -26.77 15.35
CA ILE A 100 -8.42 -27.64 14.23
C ILE A 100 -7.04 -28.25 14.49
N THR A 101 -6.97 -29.57 14.54
CA THR A 101 -5.71 -30.33 14.63
C THR A 101 -5.22 -30.80 13.26
N ASN A 102 -6.12 -30.95 12.29
CA ASN A 102 -5.80 -31.24 10.90
C ASN A 102 -6.92 -30.74 9.98
N VAL A 103 -6.57 -30.32 8.77
CA VAL A 103 -7.54 -29.96 7.74
C VAL A 103 -7.10 -30.44 6.35
N THR A 104 -8.01 -31.10 5.66
CA THR A 104 -7.93 -31.46 4.24
C THR A 104 -9.06 -30.76 3.49
N ASP A 105 -9.16 -30.98 2.18
CA ASP A 105 -10.27 -30.41 1.40
C ASP A 105 -11.63 -30.89 1.93
N LEU A 106 -11.73 -32.16 2.35
CA LEU A 106 -13.01 -32.78 2.71
C LEU A 106 -13.16 -33.06 4.20
N THR A 107 -12.15 -32.78 5.04
CA THR A 107 -12.18 -33.14 6.46
C THR A 107 -11.51 -32.09 7.33
N ILE A 108 -12.21 -31.66 8.39
CA ILE A 108 -11.62 -30.98 9.55
C ILE A 108 -11.53 -32.00 10.68
N THR A 109 -10.36 -32.11 11.30
CA THR A 109 -10.17 -32.84 12.57
C THR A 109 -9.99 -31.84 13.70
N VAL A 110 -10.62 -32.09 14.85
CA VAL A 110 -10.57 -31.19 16.01
C VAL A 110 -9.94 -31.84 17.23
N ASN A 111 -9.53 -31.02 18.20
CA ASN A 111 -8.84 -31.44 19.42
C ASN A 111 -9.73 -32.08 20.49
N VAL A 112 -11.03 -31.77 20.49
CA VAL A 112 -12.00 -32.22 21.50
C VAL A 112 -13.18 -32.84 20.79
N ALA A 113 -13.70 -33.92 21.38
CA ALA A 113 -14.83 -34.65 20.83
C ALA A 113 -15.97 -33.68 20.47
N LEU A 114 -16.36 -33.73 19.19
CA LEU A 114 -17.66 -33.31 18.75
C LEU A 114 -18.65 -34.36 19.20
N PRO A 115 -19.86 -33.95 19.58
CA PRO A 115 -20.87 -34.93 19.86
C PRO A 115 -21.18 -35.71 18.56
N SER A 116 -21.03 -37.04 18.64
CA SER A 116 -21.14 -37.95 17.51
C SER A 116 -22.60 -38.14 17.15
N TYR A 117 -22.98 -37.71 15.96
CA TYR A 117 -24.34 -37.77 15.47
C TYR A 117 -24.28 -38.40 14.08
N GLY A 118 -25.03 -39.48 13.87
CA GLY A 118 -25.01 -40.24 12.61
C GLY A 118 -25.41 -39.41 11.38
N ASN A 119 -25.74 -40.08 10.28
CA ASN A 119 -25.91 -39.47 8.95
C ASN A 119 -27.12 -38.53 8.78
N ASP A 120 -27.75 -38.06 9.86
CA ASP A 120 -28.91 -37.18 9.76
C ASP A 120 -28.49 -35.78 9.32
N THR A 121 -29.30 -35.18 8.44
CA THR A 121 -29.00 -33.92 7.75
C THR A 121 -29.08 -32.75 8.74
N ILE A 122 -27.93 -32.26 9.18
CA ILE A 122 -27.81 -31.15 10.12
C ILE A 122 -27.52 -29.86 9.34
N SER A 123 -28.24 -28.77 9.61
CA SER A 123 -27.79 -27.42 9.25
C SER A 123 -26.57 -27.07 10.09
N ILE A 124 -25.38 -27.38 9.59
CA ILE A 124 -24.11 -27.09 10.27
C ILE A 124 -23.46 -25.87 9.63
N ILE A 125 -23.03 -24.95 10.47
CA ILE A 125 -22.20 -23.82 10.09
C ILE A 125 -20.89 -23.93 10.86
N VAL A 126 -19.77 -23.89 10.15
CA VAL A 126 -18.43 -23.80 10.71
C VAL A 126 -17.88 -22.41 10.39
N CYS A 127 -17.51 -21.66 11.41
CA CYS A 127 -16.97 -20.31 11.26
C CYS A 127 -15.60 -20.18 11.92
N LEU A 128 -14.69 -19.41 11.32
CA LEU A 128 -13.44 -19.01 11.95
C LEU A 128 -13.74 -18.12 13.17
N LYS A 129 -13.15 -18.47 14.32
CA LYS A 129 -13.25 -17.69 15.55
C LYS A 129 -11.89 -17.23 16.07
N THR A 130 -10.78 -17.74 15.52
CA THR A 130 -9.42 -17.29 15.88
C THR A 130 -9.26 -15.79 15.63
N PRO A 131 -9.08 -14.95 16.66
CA PRO A 131 -8.73 -13.55 16.43
C PRO A 131 -7.32 -13.47 15.85
N GLN A 132 -7.12 -12.64 14.83
CA GLN A 132 -5.77 -12.34 14.33
C GLN A 132 -5.28 -11.06 15.02
N TYR A 133 -4.25 -11.18 15.86
CA TYR A 133 -3.67 -10.04 16.57
C TYR A 133 -2.41 -9.50 15.89
N ALA A 134 -1.89 -10.17 14.87
CA ALA A 134 -0.70 -9.70 14.16
C ALA A 134 -0.90 -9.69 12.65
N LEU A 135 -0.20 -8.77 11.99
CA LEU A 135 -0.19 -8.62 10.54
C LEU A 135 1.25 -8.43 10.07
N ASN A 136 1.71 -9.25 9.12
CA ASN A 136 2.85 -8.84 8.30
C ASN A 136 2.31 -8.22 7.02
N TYR A 137 2.70 -6.97 6.78
CA TYR A 137 2.45 -6.23 5.57
C TYR A 137 3.74 -6.20 4.75
N PHE A 138 3.67 -6.71 3.52
CA PHE A 138 4.74 -6.61 2.55
C PHE A 138 4.31 -5.64 1.46
N SER A 139 5.21 -4.79 1.00
CA SER A 139 4.94 -3.88 -0.13
C SER A 139 6.10 -3.88 -1.12
N ASN A 140 5.85 -3.57 -2.38
CA ASN A 140 6.90 -3.24 -3.33
C ASN A 140 6.34 -2.47 -4.54
N PHE A 141 7.24 -1.92 -5.34
CA PHE A 141 6.93 -1.45 -6.69
C PHE A 141 7.54 -2.40 -7.70
N VAL A 142 6.72 -2.85 -8.66
CA VAL A 142 7.14 -3.70 -9.77
C VAL A 142 6.57 -3.14 -11.06
N GLU A 143 7.14 -3.50 -12.20
CA GLU A 143 6.59 -3.11 -13.50
C GLU A 143 5.22 -3.79 -13.71
N ASN A 144 4.32 -3.20 -14.50
CA ASN A 144 2.96 -3.74 -14.66
C ASN A 144 2.93 -5.19 -15.18
N GLU A 145 3.88 -5.54 -16.06
CA GLU A 145 4.00 -6.87 -16.65
C GLU A 145 4.85 -7.83 -15.79
N ASP A 146 5.55 -7.31 -14.78
CA ASP A 146 6.36 -8.12 -13.88
C ASP A 146 5.49 -8.94 -12.90
N PRO A 147 5.87 -10.20 -12.59
CA PRO A 147 5.23 -10.96 -11.53
C PRO A 147 5.46 -10.30 -10.16
N ALA A 148 4.56 -10.57 -9.21
CA ALA A 148 4.68 -10.02 -7.86
C ALA A 148 5.99 -10.48 -7.19
N ASN A 149 6.83 -9.51 -6.82
CA ASN A 149 8.09 -9.73 -6.13
C ASN A 149 8.28 -8.71 -5.01
N PHE A 150 8.50 -9.16 -3.78
CA PHE A 150 8.64 -8.30 -2.60
C PHE A 150 10.11 -8.00 -2.23
N VAL A 151 11.07 -8.51 -3.02
CA VAL A 151 12.48 -8.18 -2.86
C VAL A 151 12.73 -6.79 -3.43
N SER A 152 13.38 -5.93 -2.65
CA SER A 152 13.71 -4.57 -3.02
C SER A 152 14.64 -4.57 -4.24
N LYS A 153 14.27 -3.87 -5.32
CA LYS A 153 15.19 -3.63 -6.44
C LYS A 153 16.42 -2.79 -6.01
N VAL A 154 16.34 -2.10 -4.86
CA VAL A 154 17.42 -1.24 -4.34
C VAL A 154 18.67 -2.00 -3.93
N ASP A 155 18.49 -3.05 -3.14
CA ASP A 155 19.60 -3.83 -2.59
C ASP A 155 19.58 -5.29 -3.06
N SER A 156 18.54 -5.70 -3.80
CA SER A 156 18.32 -7.06 -4.31
C SER A 156 18.31 -8.17 -3.25
N ILE A 157 18.21 -7.82 -1.96
CA ILE A 157 18.36 -8.77 -0.85
C ILE A 157 17.18 -8.66 0.11
N SER A 158 16.78 -7.42 0.43
CA SER A 158 15.83 -7.16 1.49
C SER A 158 14.40 -7.29 0.98
N THR A 159 13.49 -7.63 1.90
CA THR A 159 12.05 -7.59 1.62
C THR A 159 11.46 -6.41 2.35
N ARG A 160 10.68 -5.55 1.66
CA ARG A 160 9.98 -4.46 2.35
C ARG A 160 8.82 -5.04 3.15
N LYS A 161 9.08 -5.26 4.43
CA LYS A 161 8.15 -5.93 5.34
C LYS A 161 7.98 -5.12 6.61
N TYR A 162 6.73 -4.95 7.00
CA TYR A 162 6.31 -4.34 8.24
C TYR A 162 5.51 -5.34 9.06
N THR A 163 5.70 -5.34 10.38
CA THR A 163 4.96 -6.18 11.31
C THR A 163 4.18 -5.30 12.27
N VAL A 164 2.88 -5.56 12.37
CA VAL A 164 2.00 -4.99 13.37
C VAL A 164 1.61 -6.09 14.34
N ASP A 165 1.58 -5.78 15.63
CA ASP A 165 1.14 -6.66 16.70
C ASP A 165 0.21 -5.86 17.61
N PHE A 166 -1.04 -6.28 17.71
CA PHE A 166 -2.08 -5.67 18.50
C PHE A 166 -2.19 -6.42 19.82
N THR A 167 -2.15 -5.70 20.94
CA THR A 167 -2.61 -6.26 22.21
C THR A 167 -4.13 -6.51 22.15
N PRO A 168 -4.68 -7.43 22.96
CA PRO A 168 -6.13 -7.61 23.06
C PRO A 168 -6.89 -6.32 23.36
N ALA A 169 -6.28 -5.38 24.10
CA ALA A 169 -6.88 -4.08 24.41
C ALA A 169 -6.90 -3.14 23.20
N GLU A 170 -5.80 -3.05 22.43
CA GLU A 170 -5.75 -2.25 21.20
C GLU A 170 -6.71 -2.77 20.14
N TYR A 171 -6.84 -4.10 20.04
CA TYR A 171 -7.83 -4.74 19.19
C TYR A 171 -9.27 -4.37 19.59
N ALA A 172 -9.61 -4.49 20.88
CA ALA A 172 -10.95 -4.18 21.36
C ALA A 172 -11.30 -2.69 21.21
N ALA A 173 -10.31 -1.80 21.32
CA ALA A 173 -10.48 -0.36 21.21
C ALA A 173 -10.36 0.18 19.76
N ALA A 174 -10.06 -0.67 18.78
CA ALA A 174 -9.78 -0.25 17.41
C ALA A 174 -8.65 0.79 17.31
N THR A 175 -7.59 0.62 18.10
CA THR A 175 -6.47 1.56 18.16
C THR A 175 -5.61 1.49 16.89
N ILE A 176 -5.13 2.64 16.41
CA ILE A 176 -4.12 2.70 15.35
C ILE A 176 -2.76 2.34 15.96
N VAL A 177 -2.10 1.34 15.39
CA VAL A 177 -0.77 0.88 15.80
C VAL A 177 0.22 1.13 14.67
N THR A 178 1.37 1.73 15.00
CA THR A 178 2.47 1.90 14.05
C THR A 178 3.13 0.55 13.75
N ALA A 179 3.32 0.25 12.47
CA ALA A 179 3.97 -0.99 12.08
C ALA A 179 5.49 -0.90 12.28
N THR A 180 6.08 -1.98 12.80
CA THR A 180 7.53 -2.08 12.95
C THR A 180 8.14 -2.62 11.65
N PRO A 181 9.04 -1.89 10.96
CA PRO A 181 9.74 -2.45 9.80
C PRO A 181 10.63 -3.62 10.24
N THR A 182 10.75 -4.63 9.39
CA THR A 182 11.61 -5.79 9.59
C THR A 182 12.56 -5.93 8.42
N GLY A 183 13.84 -6.13 8.70
CA GLY A 183 14.89 -6.19 7.68
C GLY A 183 16.14 -5.45 8.14
N VAL A 184 17.29 -5.79 7.54
CA VAL A 184 18.54 -5.05 7.77
C VAL A 184 18.47 -3.80 6.91
N ASN A 185 18.56 -2.63 7.56
CA ASN A 185 18.69 -1.32 6.90
C ASN A 185 17.59 -1.04 5.85
N PRO A 186 16.35 -0.69 6.28
CA PRO A 186 15.22 -0.53 5.36
C PRO A 186 15.41 0.71 4.50
N SER A 187 16.22 0.62 3.45
CA SER A 187 16.63 1.73 2.59
C SER A 187 15.49 2.33 1.74
N TRP A 188 14.33 1.70 1.82
CA TRP A 188 13.06 2.15 1.26
C TRP A 188 12.21 2.94 2.27
N ARG A 189 12.66 3.11 3.51
CA ARG A 189 11.90 3.76 4.58
C ARG A 189 12.13 5.27 4.54
N MET A 190 11.07 6.00 4.24
CA MET A 190 11.07 7.47 4.29
C MET A 190 11.14 8.05 5.72
N THR A 191 10.40 7.47 6.66
CA THR A 191 10.31 7.98 8.04
C THR A 191 9.96 6.87 9.04
N SER A 192 10.00 7.19 10.34
CA SER A 192 9.70 6.25 11.40
C SER A 192 8.32 5.59 11.29
N ASP A 193 7.35 6.32 10.77
CA ASP A 193 5.91 6.01 10.84
C ASP A 193 5.26 5.85 9.45
N SER A 194 6.05 5.40 8.47
CA SER A 194 5.61 5.21 7.08
C SER A 194 4.47 4.19 6.91
N VAL A 195 4.26 3.29 7.88
CA VAL A 195 3.15 2.34 7.87
C VAL A 195 2.46 2.31 9.22
N THR A 196 1.14 2.43 9.21
CA THR A 196 0.26 2.25 10.37
C THR A 196 -0.86 1.27 10.02
N ALA A 197 -1.40 0.58 11.01
CA ALA A 197 -2.58 -0.25 10.80
C ALA A 197 -3.55 -0.13 11.96
N LYS A 198 -4.83 -0.29 11.64
CA LYS A 198 -5.93 -0.36 12.61
C LYS A 198 -6.66 -1.68 12.39
N CYS A 199 -6.93 -2.41 13.46
CA CYS A 199 -7.73 -3.63 13.41
C CYS A 199 -9.08 -3.40 14.07
N THR A 200 -10.16 -3.86 13.43
CA THR A 200 -11.53 -3.75 13.94
C THR A 200 -12.28 -5.05 13.75
N GLN A 201 -13.12 -5.43 14.72
CA GLN A 201 -14.20 -6.38 14.43
C GLN A 201 -15.29 -5.67 13.66
N VAL A 202 -15.89 -6.35 12.69
CA VAL A 202 -17.08 -5.84 12.00
C VAL A 202 -18.27 -5.92 12.96
N PRO A 203 -18.77 -4.80 13.51
CA PRO A 203 -19.75 -4.83 14.59
C PRO A 203 -21.17 -4.89 14.02
N ALA A 204 -21.45 -5.85 13.15
CA ALA A 204 -22.81 -6.13 12.69
C ALA A 204 -23.28 -7.45 13.32
N ALA A 205 -24.52 -7.46 13.82
CA ALA A 205 -25.17 -8.67 14.33
C ALA A 205 -25.14 -9.76 13.24
N GLY A 206 -24.35 -10.81 13.45
CA GLY A 206 -24.11 -11.90 12.49
C GLY A 206 -22.70 -11.98 11.88
N ASN A 207 -21.86 -10.94 12.02
CA ASN A 207 -20.52 -10.86 11.40
C ASN A 207 -19.35 -10.93 12.42
N VAL A 208 -19.56 -11.54 13.59
CA VAL A 208 -18.50 -11.69 14.63
C VAL A 208 -17.29 -12.53 14.19
N TYR A 209 -17.37 -13.18 13.03
CA TYR A 209 -16.30 -13.97 12.39
C TYR A 209 -15.47 -13.18 11.39
N HIS A 210 -15.82 -11.92 11.17
CA HIS A 210 -15.16 -11.02 10.24
C HIS A 210 -14.28 -10.05 11.00
N GLN A 211 -13.00 -10.03 10.65
CA GLN A 211 -12.02 -9.11 11.20
C GLN A 211 -11.45 -8.25 10.08
N LYS A 212 -11.51 -6.94 10.24
CA LYS A 212 -11.00 -5.99 9.25
C LYS A 212 -9.71 -5.34 9.72
N PHE A 213 -8.75 -5.25 8.82
CA PHE A 213 -7.57 -4.43 8.98
C PHE A 213 -7.62 -3.29 7.97
N GLU A 214 -7.43 -2.07 8.45
CA GLU A 214 -7.14 -0.90 7.63
C GLU A 214 -5.64 -0.62 7.74
N ILE A 215 -4.92 -0.75 6.63
CA ILE A 215 -3.48 -0.50 6.55
C ILE A 215 -3.27 0.81 5.81
N THR A 216 -2.58 1.75 6.45
CA THR A 216 -2.14 3.00 5.83
C THR A 216 -0.63 2.95 5.60
N GLU A 217 -0.19 3.11 4.35
CA GLU A 217 1.21 3.28 3.97
C GLU A 217 1.41 4.66 3.36
N ILE A 218 2.47 5.35 3.75
CA ILE A 218 2.95 6.59 3.15
C ILE A 218 4.30 6.29 2.49
N PHE A 219 4.38 6.59 1.20
CA PHE A 219 5.58 6.33 0.41
C PHE A 219 5.82 7.45 -0.60
N THR A 220 7.02 7.45 -1.19
CA THR A 220 7.38 8.30 -2.33
C THR A 220 7.85 7.42 -3.47
N LEU A 221 7.48 7.78 -4.69
CA LEU A 221 8.02 7.13 -5.88
C LEU A 221 9.39 7.72 -6.18
N THR A 222 10.41 7.25 -5.49
CA THR A 222 11.77 7.73 -5.76
C THR A 222 12.28 7.18 -7.11
N PRO A 223 13.06 7.96 -7.88
CA PRO A 223 13.74 7.39 -9.03
C PRO A 223 14.69 6.31 -8.51
N PHE A 224 14.67 5.13 -9.12
CA PHE A 224 15.69 4.14 -8.83
C PHE A 224 16.97 4.52 -9.58
N PHE A 225 18.12 4.45 -8.90
CA PHE A 225 19.43 4.75 -9.48
C PHE A 225 20.02 3.42 -9.96
N ASP A 226 19.34 2.77 -10.91
CA ASP A 226 19.93 1.61 -11.60
C ASP A 226 21.19 2.04 -12.38
N ASN A 227 21.22 3.31 -12.80
CA ASN A 227 22.34 4.00 -13.41
C ASN A 227 22.32 5.49 -13.04
N ILE A 228 23.35 5.97 -12.34
CA ILE A 228 23.50 7.40 -12.00
C ILE A 228 23.47 8.30 -13.25
N ALA A 229 24.02 7.80 -14.37
CA ALA A 229 24.06 8.55 -15.63
C ALA A 229 22.64 8.82 -16.16
N ASN A 230 21.66 7.95 -15.87
CA ASN A 230 20.28 8.22 -16.28
C ASN A 230 19.74 9.50 -15.62
N LEU A 231 20.13 9.78 -14.38
CA LEU A 231 19.72 11.01 -13.70
C LEU A 231 20.57 12.21 -14.10
N GLU A 232 21.87 12.04 -14.34
CA GLU A 232 22.75 13.11 -14.81
C GLU A 232 22.39 13.56 -16.24
N ASP A 233 22.01 12.63 -17.11
CA ASP A 233 21.66 12.87 -18.51
C ASP A 233 20.16 13.13 -18.73
N GLY A 234 19.33 13.08 -17.67
CA GLY A 234 17.88 13.22 -17.78
C GLY A 234 17.22 12.11 -18.60
N THR A 235 17.86 10.94 -18.69
CA THR A 235 17.35 9.78 -19.42
C THR A 235 16.33 9.03 -18.57
N LYS A 236 15.13 8.88 -19.11
CA LYS A 236 14.04 8.14 -18.48
C LYS A 236 14.40 6.65 -18.32
N PRO A 237 14.29 6.07 -17.11
CA PRO A 237 14.44 4.63 -16.92
C PRO A 237 13.31 3.83 -17.60
N THR A 238 13.64 2.64 -18.09
CA THR A 238 12.72 1.79 -18.87
C THR A 238 11.47 1.37 -18.10
N TYR A 239 11.53 1.27 -16.77
CA TYR A 239 10.38 0.96 -15.89
C TYR A 239 9.42 2.15 -15.66
N TYR A 240 9.67 3.29 -16.30
CA TYR A 240 8.68 4.35 -16.45
C TYR A 240 8.12 4.43 -17.87
N GLU A 241 8.64 3.65 -18.84
CA GLU A 241 8.26 3.72 -20.24
C GLU A 241 7.09 2.79 -20.61
N ALA A 242 6.11 3.34 -21.31
CA ALA A 242 4.98 2.60 -21.88
C ALA A 242 4.36 1.63 -20.85
N ASN A 243 4.08 0.39 -21.25
CA ASN A 243 3.43 -0.57 -20.36
C ASN A 243 4.25 -0.91 -19.11
N ASN A 244 5.54 -0.59 -19.04
CA ASN A 244 6.41 -0.95 -17.92
C ASN A 244 6.21 -0.07 -16.66
N SER A 245 5.27 0.89 -16.68
CA SER A 245 4.93 1.71 -15.51
C SER A 245 4.90 0.91 -14.20
N LEU A 246 5.32 1.55 -13.12
CA LEU A 246 5.34 0.94 -11.80
C LEU A 246 3.91 0.77 -11.27
N ARG A 247 3.60 -0.45 -10.83
CA ARG A 247 2.47 -0.75 -9.95
C ARG A 247 2.95 -1.00 -8.53
N HIS A 248 2.10 -0.63 -7.57
CA HIS A 248 2.28 -0.99 -6.17
C HIS A 248 1.63 -2.36 -5.92
N ILE A 249 2.40 -3.28 -5.35
CA ILE A 249 1.93 -4.59 -4.92
C ILE A 249 2.01 -4.71 -3.40
N ALA A 250 1.11 -5.51 -2.84
CA ALA A 250 1.11 -5.80 -1.41
C ALA A 250 0.89 -7.28 -1.11
N LYS A 251 1.31 -7.72 0.06
CA LYS A 251 0.95 -9.02 0.61
C LYS A 251 0.66 -8.88 2.08
N PHE A 252 -0.32 -9.64 2.54
CA PHE A 252 -0.82 -9.58 3.91
C PHE A 252 -0.78 -10.99 4.49
N ASP A 253 -0.07 -11.16 5.61
CA ASP A 253 -0.11 -12.38 6.41
C ASP A 253 -0.74 -12.04 7.78
N ALA A 254 -2.05 -12.30 7.96
CA ALA A 254 -2.72 -12.14 9.25
C ALA A 254 -2.49 -13.39 10.12
N LYS A 255 -2.19 -13.18 11.41
CA LYS A 255 -1.79 -14.23 12.34
C LYS A 255 -2.42 -14.05 13.72
N PRO A 256 -2.64 -15.13 14.48
CA PRO A 256 -3.12 -15.04 15.86
C PRO A 256 -2.14 -14.35 16.80
N SER A 257 -0.84 -14.39 16.51
CA SER A 257 0.18 -13.64 17.24
C SER A 257 1.45 -13.46 16.41
N LYS A 258 2.28 -12.48 16.77
CA LYS A 258 3.58 -12.26 16.14
C LYS A 258 4.53 -13.47 16.26
N LEU A 259 4.40 -14.24 17.34
CA LEU A 259 5.26 -15.39 17.65
C LEU A 259 4.80 -16.71 17.02
N ASN A 260 3.60 -16.78 16.44
CA ASN A 260 3.11 -17.98 15.77
C ASN A 260 3.42 -17.91 14.26
N PRO A 261 4.46 -18.59 13.75
CA PRO A 261 4.76 -18.55 12.32
C PRO A 261 3.87 -19.48 11.49
N ILE A 262 3.18 -20.44 12.12
CA ILE A 262 2.54 -21.59 11.45
C ILE A 262 1.10 -21.26 11.02
N THR A 263 0.31 -20.69 11.92
CA THR A 263 -1.09 -20.36 11.65
C THR A 263 -1.15 -18.95 11.07
N LYS A 264 -1.24 -18.84 9.74
CA LYS A 264 -1.41 -17.55 9.05
C LYS A 264 -2.38 -17.67 7.89
N HIS A 265 -3.24 -16.67 7.73
CA HIS A 265 -3.99 -16.47 6.51
C HIS A 265 -3.26 -15.46 5.63
N THR A 266 -3.16 -15.73 4.33
CA THR A 266 -2.36 -14.95 3.40
C THR A 266 -3.20 -14.52 2.21
N ILE A 267 -3.03 -13.28 1.76
CA ILE A 267 -3.40 -12.85 0.41
C ILE A 267 -2.27 -12.03 -0.21
N THR A 268 -2.08 -12.17 -1.51
CA THR A 268 -1.29 -11.24 -2.32
C THR A 268 -2.25 -10.33 -3.06
N ASP A 269 -1.94 -9.06 -3.01
CA ASP A 269 -2.57 -7.98 -3.71
C ASP A 269 -1.74 -7.64 -4.94
N ASP A 270 -2.06 -8.32 -6.03
CA ASP A 270 -1.36 -8.21 -7.32
C ASP A 270 -2.29 -8.44 -8.51
N LEU A 271 -3.61 -8.25 -8.34
CA LEU A 271 -4.61 -8.62 -9.34
C LEU A 271 -4.43 -7.82 -10.64
N ILE A 272 -3.88 -8.48 -11.66
CA ILE A 272 -3.65 -7.93 -12.99
C ILE A 272 -4.94 -8.11 -13.82
N PRO A 273 -5.37 -7.11 -14.61
CA PRO A 273 -4.78 -5.78 -14.82
C PRO A 273 -5.33 -4.69 -13.90
N GLU A 274 -6.21 -5.01 -12.93
CA GLU A 274 -6.88 -4.02 -12.07
C GLU A 274 -5.91 -3.20 -11.20
N THR A 275 -4.71 -3.74 -10.94
CA THR A 275 -3.63 -3.09 -10.17
C THR A 275 -2.57 -2.42 -11.04
N TRP A 276 -2.74 -2.37 -12.37
CA TRP A 276 -1.77 -1.67 -13.24
C TRP A 276 -1.64 -0.21 -12.85
N GLY A 277 -0.41 0.18 -12.56
CA GLY A 277 -0.06 1.54 -12.22
C GLY A 277 0.19 2.36 -13.48
N ASN A 278 0.10 3.67 -13.28
CA ASN A 278 0.51 4.67 -14.24
C ASN A 278 1.43 5.64 -13.50
N SER A 279 2.72 5.43 -13.66
CA SER A 279 3.77 6.21 -13.02
C SER A 279 4.58 6.93 -14.08
N SER A 280 4.77 8.24 -13.94
CA SER A 280 5.61 9.04 -14.85
C SER A 280 6.99 9.36 -14.30
N TYR A 281 7.96 9.48 -15.20
CA TYR A 281 9.24 10.14 -14.97
C TYR A 281 9.10 11.66 -15.06
N TYR A 282 10.22 12.39 -15.02
CA TYR A 282 10.23 13.83 -15.26
C TYR A 282 9.73 14.16 -16.69
N ASP A 283 9.05 15.29 -16.84
CA ASP A 283 8.56 15.86 -18.12
C ASP A 283 7.52 15.04 -18.92
N GLU A 284 6.71 14.20 -18.27
CA GLU A 284 5.60 13.52 -18.93
C GLU A 284 4.30 13.48 -18.12
N HIS A 285 3.18 13.52 -18.84
CA HIS A 285 1.87 13.25 -18.27
C HIS A 285 1.61 11.74 -18.29
N PHE A 286 1.71 11.11 -17.12
CA PHE A 286 1.24 9.74 -16.83
C PHE A 286 1.47 8.75 -17.98
N ASN A 287 2.71 8.28 -18.13
CA ASN A 287 3.10 7.26 -19.11
C ASN A 287 2.89 7.69 -20.59
N GLY A 288 3.23 8.93 -20.91
CA GLY A 288 3.11 9.47 -22.27
C GLY A 288 1.68 9.61 -22.80
N TYR A 289 0.66 9.56 -21.93
CA TYR A 289 -0.73 9.74 -22.37
C TYR A 289 -1.01 11.22 -22.68
N THR A 290 -1.25 11.48 -23.96
CA THR A 290 -1.82 12.74 -24.46
C THR A 290 -3.23 12.98 -23.90
N PRO A 291 -3.62 14.25 -23.66
CA PRO A 291 -2.88 15.46 -24.03
C PRO A 291 -1.76 15.78 -23.04
N VAL A 292 -0.59 16.13 -23.57
CA VAL A 292 0.47 16.79 -22.81
C VAL A 292 -0.05 18.18 -22.45
N GLU A 293 -0.03 18.55 -21.17
CA GLU A 293 -0.57 19.84 -20.70
C GLU A 293 0.49 20.96 -20.71
N TYR A 294 1.77 20.59 -20.72
CA TYR A 294 2.89 21.53 -20.70
C TYR A 294 4.15 20.93 -21.35
N SER A 295 5.06 21.78 -21.81
CA SER A 295 6.41 21.35 -22.21
C SER A 295 7.48 22.14 -21.46
N PHE A 296 8.57 21.47 -21.09
CA PHE A 296 9.72 22.15 -20.51
C PHE A 296 10.31 23.17 -21.49
N ASN A 297 10.62 24.38 -21.02
CA ASN A 297 11.26 25.43 -21.82
C ASN A 297 12.71 25.66 -21.40
N SER A 298 12.93 26.04 -20.14
CA SER A 298 14.27 26.37 -19.66
C SER A 298 14.40 26.32 -18.14
N ILE A 299 15.63 26.15 -17.68
CA ILE A 299 16.05 26.41 -16.30
C ILE A 299 17.25 27.35 -16.30
N VAL A 300 17.19 28.39 -15.48
CA VAL A 300 18.27 29.39 -15.34
C VAL A 300 18.63 29.53 -13.87
N TYR A 301 19.93 29.43 -13.60
CA TYR A 301 20.50 29.62 -12.27
C TYR A 301 21.08 31.03 -12.15
N THR A 302 21.08 31.59 -10.95
CA THR A 302 21.74 32.86 -10.63
C THR A 302 22.26 32.80 -9.21
N ASN A 303 23.57 32.69 -9.03
CA ASN A 303 24.20 32.68 -7.71
C ASN A 303 24.23 34.10 -7.09
N GLY A 304 24.74 34.23 -5.85
CA GLY A 304 24.85 35.51 -5.15
C GLY A 304 25.74 36.55 -5.86
N GLU A 305 26.61 36.11 -6.76
CA GLU A 305 27.50 36.93 -7.58
C GLU A 305 26.88 37.30 -8.96
N GLY A 306 25.69 36.77 -9.28
CA GLY A 306 24.99 37.00 -10.54
C GLY A 306 25.42 36.08 -11.69
N GLU A 307 26.19 35.02 -11.41
CA GLU A 307 26.60 34.04 -12.42
C GLU A 307 25.56 32.94 -12.63
N SER A 308 25.53 32.36 -13.84
CA SER A 308 24.63 31.27 -14.20
C SER A 308 25.11 29.89 -13.72
N THR A 309 25.40 29.78 -12.43
CA THR A 309 25.91 28.56 -11.78
C THR A 309 25.17 28.28 -10.47
N ILE A 310 25.20 27.02 -10.03
CA ILE A 310 24.70 26.64 -8.70
C ILE A 310 25.81 26.90 -7.67
N SER A 311 25.47 27.61 -6.61
CA SER A 311 26.34 27.77 -5.44
C SER A 311 25.92 26.81 -4.33
N ILE A 312 26.90 26.11 -3.74
CA ILE A 312 26.70 25.25 -2.56
C ILE A 312 26.90 25.99 -1.24
N THR A 313 27.40 27.22 -1.28
CA THR A 313 27.70 28.04 -0.10
C THR A 313 26.73 29.19 0.10
N GLU A 314 25.95 29.53 -0.93
CA GLU A 314 25.05 30.68 -0.95
C GLU A 314 23.69 30.31 -1.55
N THR A 315 22.69 31.17 -1.34
CA THR A 315 21.39 31.04 -2.00
C THR A 315 21.56 31.18 -3.52
N THR A 316 21.10 30.17 -4.25
CA THR A 316 21.01 30.21 -5.72
C THR A 316 19.57 30.54 -6.12
N GLY A 317 19.39 31.61 -6.87
CA GLY A 317 18.14 31.90 -7.56
C GLY A 317 17.93 30.92 -8.71
N VAL A 318 16.74 30.36 -8.83
CA VAL A 318 16.37 29.43 -9.90
C VAL A 318 15.11 29.95 -10.58
N THR A 319 15.19 30.15 -11.89
CA THR A 319 14.02 30.46 -12.73
C THR A 319 13.74 29.25 -13.61
N ILE A 320 12.55 28.69 -13.49
CA ILE A 320 12.10 27.56 -14.31
C ILE A 320 11.01 28.11 -15.23
N THR A 321 11.03 27.75 -16.50
CA THR A 321 9.97 28.13 -17.43
C THR A 321 9.42 26.89 -18.10
N ILE A 322 8.10 26.77 -18.07
CA ILE A 322 7.36 25.74 -18.80
C ILE A 322 6.31 26.41 -19.70
N ASP A 323 6.17 25.91 -20.91
CA ASP A 323 5.19 26.38 -21.89
C ASP A 323 3.87 25.65 -21.67
N SER A 324 2.76 26.39 -21.73
CA SER A 324 1.42 25.80 -21.72
C SER A 324 1.11 25.18 -23.07
N VAL A 325 0.60 23.96 -23.07
CA VAL A 325 -0.02 23.38 -24.26
C VAL A 325 -1.50 23.76 -24.25
N ASN A 326 -1.99 24.33 -25.35
CA ASN A 326 -3.39 24.80 -25.50
C ASN A 326 -3.82 25.90 -24.51
N ASN A 327 -2.89 26.72 -24.00
CA ASN A 327 -3.16 27.88 -23.15
C ASN A 327 -3.99 27.53 -21.90
N LEU A 328 -3.66 26.39 -21.29
CA LEU A 328 -4.29 25.89 -20.06
C LEU A 328 -3.84 26.66 -18.81
N PHE A 329 -2.72 27.39 -18.88
CA PHE A 329 -2.23 28.17 -17.74
C PHE A 329 -3.00 29.47 -17.57
N LEU A 330 -3.47 29.70 -16.35
CA LEU A 330 -4.23 30.87 -15.96
C LEU A 330 -3.63 31.46 -14.69
N GLN A 331 -3.31 32.75 -14.72
CA GLN A 331 -2.91 33.50 -13.53
C GLN A 331 -3.98 33.30 -12.43
N ASP A 332 -3.54 33.12 -11.18
CA ASP A 332 -4.33 32.87 -9.96
C ASP A 332 -5.00 31.48 -9.86
N TYR A 333 -5.03 30.70 -10.93
CA TYR A 333 -5.65 29.36 -10.94
C TYR A 333 -4.68 28.23 -11.23
N SER A 334 -3.60 28.52 -11.96
CA SER A 334 -2.53 27.57 -12.20
C SER A 334 -1.85 27.21 -10.89
N LYS A 335 -1.91 25.93 -10.58
CA LYS A 335 -1.33 25.33 -9.39
C LYS A 335 -0.14 24.50 -9.82
N PHE A 336 0.96 24.61 -9.10
CA PHE A 336 2.15 23.83 -9.40
C PHE A 336 2.80 23.30 -8.13
N GLN A 337 3.53 22.21 -8.31
CA GLN A 337 4.40 21.64 -7.30
C GLN A 337 5.82 21.69 -7.86
N LEU A 338 6.72 22.37 -7.16
CA LEU A 338 8.14 22.33 -7.43
C LEU A 338 8.77 21.32 -6.48
N GLN A 339 9.53 20.38 -7.03
CA GLN A 339 10.35 19.45 -6.25
C GLN A 339 11.79 19.57 -6.68
N ILE A 340 12.68 19.66 -5.70
CA ILE A 340 14.12 19.58 -5.92
C ILE A 340 14.66 18.36 -5.21
N VAL A 341 15.57 17.65 -5.87
CA VAL A 341 16.23 16.46 -5.34
C VAL A 341 17.72 16.63 -5.60
N PHE A 342 18.49 16.63 -4.52
CA PHE A 342 19.94 16.68 -4.54
C PHE A 342 20.49 15.28 -4.26
N LEU A 343 21.35 14.81 -5.15
CA LEU A 343 22.16 13.63 -4.93
C LEU A 343 23.37 14.04 -4.08
N ASN A 344 23.57 13.37 -2.94
CA ASN A 344 24.73 13.62 -2.10
C ASN A 344 26.02 13.13 -2.78
N GLU A 345 27.13 13.83 -2.58
CA GLU A 345 28.43 13.51 -3.21
C GLU A 345 28.90 12.08 -2.89
N GLU A 346 28.61 11.60 -1.68
CA GLU A 346 28.85 10.21 -1.28
C GLU A 346 27.58 9.37 -1.42
N ILE A 347 27.46 8.69 -2.55
CA ILE A 347 26.35 7.78 -2.81
C ILE A 347 26.69 6.41 -2.23
N SER A 348 25.81 5.88 -1.40
CA SER A 348 25.88 4.49 -0.95
C SER A 348 24.69 3.72 -1.47
N LEU A 349 24.95 2.80 -2.41
CA LEU A 349 23.94 1.86 -2.94
C LEU A 349 23.33 0.94 -1.88
N THR A 350 23.91 0.93 -0.67
CA THR A 350 23.46 0.11 0.47
C THR A 350 22.85 0.93 1.61
N ALA A 351 22.90 2.27 1.51
CA ALA A 351 22.30 3.17 2.49
C ALA A 351 20.83 3.44 2.17
N ASN A 352 20.14 4.12 3.09
CA ASN A 352 18.79 4.59 2.85
C ASN A 352 18.78 5.58 1.69
N ILE A 353 17.70 5.57 0.90
CA ILE A 353 17.50 6.56 -0.15
C ILE A 353 17.56 7.98 0.43
N ASP A 354 17.05 8.22 1.64
CA ASP A 354 17.17 9.51 2.34
C ASP A 354 18.61 9.83 2.80
N THR A 355 19.54 8.88 2.73
CA THR A 355 20.98 9.11 2.92
C THR A 355 21.66 9.56 1.62
N ASN A 356 21.16 9.10 0.47
CA ASN A 356 21.68 9.47 -0.83
C ASN A 356 21.00 10.73 -1.40
N PHE A 357 19.78 11.03 -0.97
CA PHE A 357 19.00 12.16 -1.44
C PHE A 357 18.63 13.10 -0.32
N THR A 358 18.88 14.37 -0.58
CA THR A 358 18.22 15.47 0.11
C THR A 358 17.18 16.05 -0.83
N TYR A 359 15.94 16.20 -0.40
CA TYR A 359 14.89 16.75 -1.25
C TYR A 359 14.07 17.79 -0.52
N ASP A 360 13.43 18.65 -1.30
CA ASP A 360 12.42 19.57 -0.80
C ASP A 360 11.32 19.73 -1.83
N THR A 361 10.13 20.08 -1.37
CA THR A 361 8.95 20.23 -2.20
C THR A 361 8.18 21.45 -1.74
N CYS A 362 7.79 22.28 -2.70
CA CYS A 362 6.99 23.46 -2.47
C CYS A 362 5.76 23.41 -3.37
N PHE A 363 4.59 23.63 -2.79
CA PHE A 363 3.36 23.82 -3.51
C PHE A 363 3.02 25.31 -3.59
N ALA A 364 2.67 25.80 -4.76
CA ALA A 364 2.37 27.21 -4.98
C ALA A 364 1.28 27.43 -6.03
N LEU A 365 0.66 28.60 -5.93
CA LEU A 365 -0.21 29.17 -6.95
C LEU A 365 0.61 30.10 -7.83
N ALA A 366 0.25 30.16 -9.11
CA ALA A 366 0.76 31.17 -10.01
C ALA A 366 0.02 32.50 -9.79
N ASP A 367 0.19 33.07 -8.61
CA ASP A 367 -0.49 34.28 -8.12
C ASP A 367 0.51 35.35 -7.63
N GLY A 368 1.80 35.11 -7.84
CA GLY A 368 2.87 36.00 -7.39
C GLY A 368 3.19 35.91 -5.89
N ASN A 369 2.50 35.07 -5.10
CA ASN A 369 2.79 34.91 -3.68
C ASN A 369 3.95 33.94 -3.45
N SER A 370 4.83 34.32 -2.53
CA SER A 370 5.95 33.49 -2.11
C SER A 370 5.50 32.33 -1.23
N ASN A 371 5.97 31.12 -1.54
CA ASN A 371 5.84 29.94 -0.70
C ASN A 371 7.23 29.38 -0.35
N SER A 372 7.29 28.52 0.65
CA SER A 372 8.51 27.81 1.05
C SER A 372 8.29 26.31 0.98
N GLY A 373 9.39 25.56 0.81
CA GLY A 373 9.35 24.11 0.81
C GLY A 373 9.20 23.52 2.21
N ASP A 374 8.73 22.28 2.27
CA ASP A 374 8.51 21.50 3.49
C ASP A 374 9.79 21.34 4.35
N ASN A 375 10.96 21.24 3.71
CA ASN A 375 12.26 20.99 4.35
C ASN A 375 13.15 22.25 4.41
N GLY A 376 12.69 23.40 3.90
CA GLY A 376 13.37 24.68 4.00
C GLY A 376 14.56 24.91 3.07
N ILE A 377 14.75 24.05 2.05
CA ILE A 377 15.74 24.21 0.98
C ILE A 377 15.19 25.17 -0.09
N LEU A 378 13.95 24.94 -0.50
CA LEU A 378 13.18 25.85 -1.35
C LEU A 378 12.68 26.99 -0.48
N SER A 379 13.09 28.21 -0.84
CA SER A 379 12.63 29.42 -0.17
C SER A 379 12.19 30.44 -1.23
N ASN A 380 11.12 31.17 -0.91
CA ASN A 380 10.63 32.25 -1.76
C ASN A 380 10.23 31.79 -3.18
N VAL A 381 9.59 30.63 -3.28
CA VAL A 381 9.05 30.08 -4.53
C VAL A 381 7.86 30.93 -4.96
N ILE A 382 7.97 31.56 -6.12
CA ILE A 382 6.96 32.45 -6.69
C ILE A 382 6.64 31.93 -8.09
N GLY A 383 5.36 31.80 -8.43
CA GLY A 383 4.93 31.47 -9.78
C GLY A 383 4.16 32.61 -10.43
N ASN A 384 4.39 32.82 -11.73
CA ASN A 384 3.65 33.78 -12.54
C ASN A 384 3.29 33.17 -13.89
N VAL A 385 2.11 33.49 -14.42
CA VAL A 385 1.74 33.16 -15.80
C VAL A 385 2.04 34.36 -16.69
N VAL A 386 2.98 34.19 -17.62
CA VAL A 386 3.39 35.24 -18.57
C VAL A 386 3.34 34.69 -19.99
N ALA A 387 2.41 35.21 -20.80
CA ALA A 387 2.27 34.85 -22.22
C ALA A 387 2.23 33.33 -22.47
N ASP A 388 1.27 32.64 -21.84
CA ASP A 388 1.07 31.19 -21.92
C ASP A 388 2.23 30.36 -21.34
N LYS A 389 3.09 30.95 -20.51
CA LYS A 389 4.17 30.25 -19.78
C LYS A 389 3.95 30.36 -18.29
N LEU A 390 4.27 29.30 -17.55
CA LEU A 390 4.47 29.37 -16.10
C LEU A 390 5.96 29.61 -15.87
N VAL A 391 6.27 30.68 -15.12
CA VAL A 391 7.62 31.11 -14.72
C VAL A 391 7.75 31.10 -13.21
#